data_AF-A0A820HCI3-F1
#
_entry.id   AF-A0A820HCI3-F1
#
_cell.length_a   1.000
_cell.length_b   1.000
_cell.length_c   1.000
_cell.angle_alpha   90.00
_cell.angle_beta   90.00
_cell.angle_gamma   90.00
#
_symmetry.space_group_name_H-M   'P 1'
#
loop_
_entity.id
_entity.type
_entity.pdbx_description
1 polymer ?
#
loop_
_entity_poly.entity_id
_entity_poly.type
_entity_poly.pdbx_seq_one_letter_code
_entity_poly.pdbx_strand_id
1 'polypeptide(L)'
;MGTSSPTPLTATITSNTCTSGWKGVTVLYHCNNCPDIPPYTQYTYTYTATSNRTRIAFAFREDEGCFALDAVSVRSIAAPTIELIANNDFETGTLSSWTYFNPNGAISAGAVKQNSDSFECMSYTYQAQSGSYFYYDGAVGNCDYLIQMFSTIVGQTYTISYWLYNRDTVSASSVDVIISIYKN
;
A
#
# COMPACT_ATOMS: atom_id res chain seq x y z
N MET A 1 -0.35 21.29 11.70
CA MET A 1 -1.22 22.06 10.79
C MET A 1 -1.96 21.04 9.93
N GLY A 2 -3.28 21.21 9.80
CA GLY A 2 -4.31 20.25 9.37
C GLY A 2 -3.91 19.02 8.57
N THR A 3 -4.14 17.83 9.14
CA THR A 3 -4.23 16.57 8.39
C THR A 3 -5.63 16.47 7.81
N SER A 4 -5.83 16.98 6.59
CA SER A 4 -7.06 16.68 5.86
C SER A 4 -6.99 15.21 5.45
N SER A 5 -7.68 14.36 6.21
CA SER A 5 -7.95 12.98 5.81
C SER A 5 -8.57 13.00 4.41
N PRO A 6 -8.01 12.31 3.40
CA PRO A 6 -8.66 12.21 2.11
C PRO A 6 -10.04 11.58 2.35
N THR A 7 -11.06 12.17 1.71
CA THR A 7 -12.43 11.67 1.77
C THR A 7 -12.45 10.23 1.24
N PRO A 8 -13.16 9.28 1.88
CA PRO A 8 -13.26 7.92 1.37
C PRO A 8 -13.78 7.93 -0.06
N LEU A 9 -12.89 7.69 -1.03
CA LEU A 9 -13.27 7.56 -2.42
C LEU A 9 -13.83 6.16 -2.59
N THR A 10 -15.15 6.04 -2.68
CA THR A 10 -15.76 4.83 -3.23
C THR A 10 -15.58 4.91 -4.75
N ALA A 11 -14.39 4.55 -5.24
CA ALA A 11 -14.08 4.65 -6.66
C ALA A 11 -14.66 3.44 -7.40
N THR A 12 -15.53 3.71 -8.38
CA THR A 12 -15.88 2.76 -9.43
C THR A 12 -14.60 2.40 -10.19
N ILE A 13 -14.32 1.10 -10.39
CA ILE A 13 -13.14 0.59 -11.09
C ILE A 13 -13.07 1.18 -12.50
N THR A 14 -12.22 2.19 -12.70
CA THR A 14 -11.50 2.34 -13.96
C THR A 14 -10.22 1.53 -13.81
N SER A 15 -10.12 0.41 -14.53
CA SER A 15 -8.91 -0.40 -14.56
C SER A 15 -7.68 0.47 -14.80
N ASN A 16 -6.65 0.34 -13.98
CA ASN A 16 -5.30 0.76 -14.37
C ASN A 16 -4.48 -0.44 -14.83
N THR A 17 -3.22 -0.21 -15.17
CA THR A 17 -2.31 -1.27 -15.61
C THR A 17 -2.02 -2.30 -14.50
N CYS A 18 -1.96 -1.90 -13.22
CA CYS A 18 -1.59 -2.79 -12.12
C CYS A 18 -2.70 -3.74 -11.68
N THR A 19 -3.97 -3.33 -11.79
CA THR A 19 -5.13 -4.16 -11.42
C THR A 19 -5.93 -4.65 -12.61
N SER A 20 -5.45 -4.41 -13.83
CA SER A 20 -6.05 -4.96 -15.04
C SER A 20 -6.25 -6.47 -14.91
N GLY A 21 -7.52 -6.91 -14.92
CA GLY A 21 -7.90 -8.32 -14.79
C GLY A 21 -8.23 -8.81 -13.37
N TRP A 22 -8.08 -7.98 -12.33
CA TRP A 22 -8.57 -8.31 -10.99
C TRP A 22 -10.10 -8.12 -10.95
N LYS A 23 -10.85 -9.12 -10.47
CA LYS A 23 -12.31 -9.10 -10.34
C LYS A 23 -12.73 -9.22 -8.88
N GLY A 24 -13.87 -8.62 -8.52
CA GLY A 24 -14.44 -8.75 -7.17
C GLY A 24 -13.59 -8.06 -6.08
N VAL A 25 -12.91 -6.97 -6.44
CA VAL A 25 -12.01 -6.24 -5.53
C VAL A 25 -12.62 -4.90 -5.14
N THR A 26 -12.32 -4.44 -3.93
CA THR A 26 -12.60 -3.08 -3.47
C THR A 26 -11.31 -2.28 -3.56
N VAL A 27 -11.26 -1.32 -4.48
CA VAL A 27 -10.12 -0.40 -4.57
C VAL A 27 -10.35 0.72 -3.56
N LEU A 28 -9.44 0.84 -2.59
CA LEU A 28 -9.51 1.89 -1.57
C LEU A 28 -8.86 3.18 -2.07
N TYR A 29 -7.72 3.03 -2.75
CA TYR A 29 -7.01 4.12 -3.38
C TYR A 29 -6.60 3.72 -4.78
N HIS A 30 -6.80 4.64 -5.71
CA HIS A 30 -6.36 4.49 -7.08
C HIS A 30 -5.69 5.79 -7.50
N CYS A 31 -4.54 5.64 -8.14
CA CYS A 31 -3.81 6.76 -8.66
C CYS A 31 -3.02 6.37 -9.93
N ASN A 32 -3.21 7.16 -10.99
CA ASN A 32 -2.43 7.13 -12.22
C ASN A 32 -1.77 8.51 -12.40
N ASN A 33 -0.50 8.52 -12.77
CA ASN A 33 0.38 9.69 -12.73
C ASN A 33 0.26 10.40 -11.37
N CYS A 34 0.64 9.68 -10.33
CA CYS A 34 0.53 10.14 -8.96
C CYS A 34 1.31 11.41 -8.72
N PRO A 35 0.69 12.41 -8.06
CA PRO A 35 1.42 13.60 -7.68
C PRO A 35 2.50 13.23 -6.68
N ASP A 36 3.48 14.12 -6.56
CA ASP A 36 4.35 14.20 -5.39
C ASP A 36 3.48 14.25 -4.12
N ILE A 37 3.77 13.37 -3.16
CA ILE A 37 3.13 13.35 -1.84
C ILE A 37 4.16 13.64 -0.73
N PRO A 38 4.92 14.77 -0.73
CA PRO A 38 5.74 15.17 0.40
C PRO A 38 4.96 16.01 1.42
N PRO A 39 5.01 15.72 2.73
CA PRO A 39 5.55 14.51 3.40
C PRO A 39 4.54 13.34 3.39
N TYR A 40 4.86 12.24 4.08
CA TYR A 40 3.93 11.13 4.34
C TYR A 40 2.49 11.61 4.58
N THR A 41 1.56 11.02 3.86
CA THR A 41 0.12 11.27 3.99
C THR A 41 -0.58 10.00 4.47
N GLN A 42 -1.44 10.15 5.47
CA GLN A 42 -2.26 9.05 5.96
C GLN A 42 -3.53 8.92 5.13
N TYR A 43 -3.81 7.70 4.70
CA TYR A 43 -5.07 7.33 4.07
C TYR A 43 -5.88 6.47 5.03
N THR A 44 -7.19 6.67 5.10
CA THR A 44 -8.08 5.91 5.98
C THR A 44 -9.39 5.57 5.28
N TYR A 45 -9.83 4.32 5.45
CA TYR A 45 -11.00 3.77 4.78
C TYR A 45 -11.82 2.89 5.72
N THR A 46 -13.11 2.77 5.42
CA THR A 46 -13.99 1.79 6.03
C THR A 46 -14.31 0.71 5.02
N TYR A 47 -14.18 -0.56 5.42
CA TYR A 47 -14.48 -1.72 4.60
C TYR A 47 -15.47 -2.64 5.32
N THR A 48 -16.53 -3.08 4.64
CA THR A 48 -17.43 -4.12 5.13
C THR A 48 -17.02 -5.46 4.54
N ALA A 49 -16.69 -6.42 5.39
CA ALA A 49 -16.22 -7.72 4.93
C ALA A 49 -17.31 -8.54 4.24
N THR A 50 -16.99 -9.11 3.09
CA THR A 50 -17.85 -10.01 2.32
C THR A 50 -17.38 -11.47 2.35
N SER A 51 -16.23 -11.72 2.97
CA SER A 51 -15.60 -13.04 3.18
C SER A 51 -15.14 -13.17 4.62
N ASN A 52 -14.78 -14.37 5.06
CA ASN A 52 -14.15 -14.62 6.36
C ASN A 52 -12.61 -14.53 6.31
N ARG A 53 -12.04 -14.34 5.12
CA ARG A 53 -10.63 -14.08 4.88
C ARG A 53 -10.49 -13.02 3.79
N THR A 54 -9.77 -11.96 4.10
CA THR A 54 -9.60 -10.79 3.25
C THR A 54 -8.12 -10.55 2.99
N ARG A 55 -7.80 -10.04 1.80
CA ARG A 55 -6.46 -9.63 1.37
C ARG A 55 -6.36 -8.11 1.39
N ILE A 56 -5.29 -7.58 1.96
CA ILE A 56 -4.80 -6.24 1.61
C ILE A 56 -3.64 -6.40 0.63
N ALA A 57 -3.66 -5.63 -0.44
CA ALA A 57 -2.65 -5.64 -1.48
C ALA A 57 -2.31 -4.21 -1.87
N PHE A 58 -1.03 -3.90 -1.90
CA PHE A 58 -0.49 -2.69 -2.49
C PHE A 58 0.11 -3.07 -3.83
N ALA A 59 -0.28 -2.39 -4.89
CA ALA A 59 0.27 -2.58 -6.22
C ALA A 59 1.05 -1.33 -6.60
N PHE A 60 2.31 -1.50 -6.95
CA PHE A 60 3.22 -0.40 -7.24
C PHE A 60 3.71 -0.47 -8.68
N ARG A 61 3.80 0.69 -9.32
CA ARG A 61 4.62 0.94 -10.50
C ARG A 61 5.04 2.39 -10.46
N GLU A 62 6.32 2.63 -10.57
CA GLU A 62 6.89 3.96 -10.53
C GLU A 62 8.00 4.04 -11.58
N ASP A 63 7.69 4.59 -12.76
CA ASP A 63 8.64 4.69 -13.86
C ASP A 63 9.56 5.90 -13.65
N GLU A 64 10.61 5.61 -12.88
CA GLU A 64 11.76 6.39 -12.39
C GLU A 64 11.64 6.95 -10.96
N GLY A 65 10.44 7.18 -10.41
CA GLY A 65 10.24 7.62 -9.00
C GLY A 65 10.18 6.47 -7.98
N CYS A 66 9.80 6.79 -6.72
CA CYS A 66 9.56 5.76 -5.70
C CYS A 66 8.48 6.08 -4.65
N PHE A 67 7.84 5.01 -4.16
CA PHE A 67 6.97 5.05 -2.98
C PHE A 67 7.69 4.58 -1.72
N ALA A 68 7.30 5.16 -0.59
CA ALA A 68 7.49 4.56 0.72
C ALA A 68 6.15 4.37 1.43
N LEU A 69 5.95 3.16 1.92
CA LEU A 69 4.78 2.70 2.65
C LEU A 69 5.19 2.37 4.09
N ASP A 70 4.38 2.82 5.04
CA ASP A 70 4.60 2.53 6.44
C ASP A 70 3.29 2.53 7.25
N ALA A 71 3.34 1.98 8.46
CA ALA A 71 2.29 1.97 9.47
C ALA A 71 0.90 1.62 8.89
N VAL A 72 0.86 0.49 8.17
CA VAL A 72 -0.39 -0.11 7.70
C VAL A 72 -1.18 -0.56 8.93
N SER A 73 -2.50 -0.45 8.91
CA SER A 73 -3.36 -0.91 9.99
C SER A 73 -4.68 -1.42 9.44
N VAL A 74 -5.17 -2.50 10.02
CA VAL A 74 -6.48 -3.09 9.76
C VAL A 74 -7.08 -3.50 11.10
N ARG A 75 -8.14 -2.80 11.51
CA ARG A 75 -8.81 -3.07 12.79
C ARG A 75 -10.31 -3.17 12.62
N SER A 76 -10.94 -4.06 13.39
CA SER A 76 -12.40 -4.10 13.47
C SER A 76 -12.90 -2.83 14.15
N ILE A 77 -13.96 -2.21 13.63
CA ILE A 77 -14.60 -1.06 14.29
C ILE A 77 -15.21 -1.48 15.64
N ALA A 78 -15.68 -2.73 15.75
CA ALA A 78 -16.22 -3.27 16.99
C ALA A 78 -15.12 -3.60 18.03
N ALA A 79 -13.86 -3.76 17.59
CA ALA A 79 -12.71 -4.07 18.46
C ALA A 79 -11.45 -3.31 17.98
N PRO A 80 -11.39 -1.98 18.15
CA PRO A 80 -10.41 -1.10 17.50
C PRO A 80 -8.99 -1.17 18.10
N THR A 81 -8.79 -1.99 19.13
CA THR A 81 -7.49 -2.19 19.79
C THR A 81 -6.73 -3.41 19.28
N ILE A 82 -7.36 -4.25 18.45
CA ILE A 82 -6.75 -5.45 17.89
C ILE A 82 -6.30 -5.17 16.46
N GLU A 83 -5.00 -5.25 16.23
CA GLU A 83 -4.40 -5.22 14.90
C GLU A 83 -4.54 -6.60 14.23
N LEU A 84 -5.03 -6.62 12.99
CA LEU A 84 -5.33 -7.88 12.27
C LEU A 84 -4.23 -8.31 11.31
N ILE A 85 -3.26 -7.43 11.05
CA ILE A 85 -2.08 -7.70 10.23
C ILE A 85 -0.83 -7.66 11.12
N ALA A 86 0.18 -8.44 10.75
CA ALA A 86 1.46 -8.50 11.46
C ALA A 86 2.53 -7.71 10.71
N ASN A 87 3.57 -7.29 11.44
CA ASN A 87 4.71 -6.53 10.90
C ASN A 87 4.24 -5.34 10.04
N ASN A 88 3.27 -4.61 10.59
CA ASN A 88 2.45 -3.65 9.87
C ASN A 88 3.17 -2.29 9.69
N ASP A 89 4.25 -2.07 10.43
CA ASP A 89 5.21 -0.98 10.36
C ASP A 89 6.61 -1.43 9.89
N PHE A 90 6.75 -2.69 9.44
CA PHE A 90 8.02 -3.26 8.92
C PHE A 90 9.21 -3.30 9.90
N GLU A 91 9.00 -3.04 11.19
CA GLU A 91 10.06 -2.93 12.21
C GLU A 91 10.81 -4.25 12.49
N THR A 92 10.37 -5.36 11.91
CA THR A 92 11.18 -6.60 11.88
C THR A 92 12.38 -6.52 10.92
N GLY A 93 12.50 -5.44 10.14
CA GLY A 93 13.55 -5.24 9.14
C GLY A 93 13.45 -6.17 7.92
N THR A 94 12.33 -6.90 7.79
CA THR A 94 12.10 -7.88 6.73
C THR A 94 10.64 -7.86 6.28
N LEU A 95 10.32 -8.54 5.18
CA LEU A 95 8.94 -8.78 4.74
C LEU A 95 8.22 -9.87 5.54
N SER A 96 8.62 -10.14 6.79
CA SER A 96 7.93 -11.11 7.63
C SER A 96 6.42 -10.85 7.64
N SER A 97 5.60 -11.90 7.44
CA SER A 97 4.13 -11.86 7.29
C SER A 97 3.59 -11.19 6.02
N TRP A 98 4.44 -10.57 5.20
CA TRP A 98 4.09 -10.04 3.89
C TRP A 98 4.57 -10.97 2.78
N THR A 99 3.83 -10.98 1.67
CA THR A 99 4.20 -11.69 0.45
C THR A 99 4.46 -10.67 -0.66
N TYR A 100 5.71 -10.58 -1.09
CA TYR A 100 6.07 -9.91 -2.34
C TYR A 100 5.67 -10.79 -3.53
N PHE A 101 5.17 -10.17 -4.59
CA PHE A 101 4.72 -10.87 -5.78
C PHE A 101 4.95 -10.03 -7.03
N ASN A 102 5.61 -10.59 -8.04
CA ASN A 102 5.90 -9.92 -9.31
C ASN A 102 5.54 -10.81 -10.51
N PRO A 103 4.25 -10.98 -10.82
CA PRO A 103 3.79 -11.82 -11.92
C PRO A 103 3.99 -11.19 -13.30
N ASN A 104 4.15 -9.87 -13.36
CA ASN A 104 4.16 -9.11 -14.61
C ASN A 104 5.59 -8.75 -15.06
N GLY A 105 6.61 -9.13 -14.29
CA GLY A 105 8.01 -8.88 -14.63
C GLY A 105 8.42 -7.41 -14.52
N ALA A 106 8.04 -6.73 -13.42
CA ALA A 106 8.63 -5.45 -13.05
C ALA A 106 10.15 -5.61 -12.90
N ILE A 107 10.91 -4.60 -13.33
CA ILE A 107 12.38 -4.66 -13.44
C ILE A 107 13.07 -4.30 -12.11
N SER A 108 12.35 -3.65 -11.21
CA SER A 108 12.78 -3.33 -9.84
C SER A 108 11.79 -3.96 -8.86
N ALA A 109 12.28 -4.46 -7.73
CA ALA A 109 11.48 -5.06 -6.68
C ALA A 109 11.51 -4.19 -5.43
N GLY A 110 10.36 -4.03 -4.78
CA GLY A 110 10.31 -3.39 -3.48
C GLY A 110 11.04 -4.17 -2.37
N ALA A 111 11.44 -3.44 -1.34
CA ALA A 111 12.22 -3.95 -0.22
C ALA A 111 11.94 -3.16 1.07
N VAL A 112 12.19 -3.80 2.21
CA VAL A 112 12.25 -3.07 3.49
C VAL A 112 13.58 -2.32 3.56
N LYS A 113 13.52 -1.04 3.92
CA LYS A 113 14.67 -0.15 4.12
C LYS A 113 14.71 0.37 5.54
N GLN A 114 15.90 0.70 6.02
CA GLN A 114 16.13 1.32 7.32
C GLN A 114 16.52 2.79 7.16
N ASN A 115 16.18 3.63 8.14
CA ASN A 115 16.54 5.06 8.16
C ASN A 115 18.05 5.33 8.04
N SER A 116 18.89 4.39 8.47
CA SER A 116 20.34 4.48 8.38
C SER A 116 20.90 4.03 7.03
N ASP A 117 20.07 3.47 6.15
CA ASP A 117 20.51 3.09 4.81
C ASP A 117 20.90 4.36 4.05
N SER A 118 22.07 4.34 3.40
CA SER A 118 22.48 5.38 2.46
C SER A 118 21.74 5.17 1.13
N PHE A 119 20.41 5.20 1.19
CA PHE A 119 19.53 4.90 0.09
C PHE A 119 18.85 6.19 -0.42
N GLU A 120 18.95 6.41 -1.72
CA GLU A 120 18.28 7.50 -2.42
C GLU A 120 17.55 6.97 -3.64
N CYS A 121 16.39 7.54 -3.92
CA CYS A 121 15.70 7.36 -5.19
C CYS A 121 15.52 8.71 -5.86
N MET A 122 16.02 8.84 -7.08
CA MET A 122 16.07 10.12 -7.82
C MET A 122 16.70 11.28 -7.02
N SER A 123 17.73 11.01 -6.22
CA SER A 123 18.36 11.98 -5.30
C SER A 123 17.48 12.43 -4.11
N TYR A 124 16.36 11.77 -3.87
CA TYR A 124 15.55 11.96 -2.67
C TYR A 124 15.81 10.85 -1.65
N THR A 125 16.01 11.26 -0.40
CA THR A 125 16.09 10.37 0.75
C THR A 125 14.70 10.04 1.27
N TYR A 126 14.48 8.77 1.62
CA TYR A 126 13.25 8.28 2.22
C TYR A 126 13.56 7.83 3.65
N GLN A 127 12.61 8.05 4.56
CA GLN A 127 12.69 7.60 5.94
C GLN A 127 11.39 6.90 6.31
N ALA A 128 11.40 6.16 7.41
CA ALA A 128 10.21 5.59 8.01
C ALA A 128 9.28 6.70 8.49
N GLN A 129 7.98 6.48 8.37
CA GLN A 129 6.97 7.38 8.94
C GLN A 129 7.04 7.33 10.47
N SER A 130 7.32 6.14 11.01
CA SER A 130 7.58 5.91 12.43
C SER A 130 8.62 4.81 12.60
N GLY A 131 9.31 4.75 13.74
CA GLY A 131 10.31 3.70 13.96
C GLY A 131 11.55 3.85 13.07
N SER A 132 12.12 2.73 12.64
CA SER A 132 13.38 2.66 11.90
C SER A 132 13.24 2.09 10.50
N TYR A 133 12.17 1.37 10.19
CA TYR A 133 12.02 0.61 8.96
C TYR A 133 10.74 0.99 8.21
N PHE A 134 10.77 0.83 6.90
CA PHE A 134 9.62 1.08 6.03
C PHE A 134 9.72 0.21 4.78
N TYR A 135 8.59 0.00 4.11
CA TYR A 135 8.60 -0.63 2.79
C TYR A 135 8.79 0.43 1.72
N TYR A 136 9.69 0.14 0.79
CA TYR A 136 10.03 0.99 -0.33
C TYR A 136 9.75 0.24 -1.63
N ASP A 137 9.19 0.92 -2.63
CA ASP A 137 8.96 0.33 -3.95
C ASP A 137 9.13 1.34 -5.08
N GLY A 138 9.82 0.91 -6.14
CA GLY A 138 10.12 1.70 -7.34
C GLY A 138 10.00 0.84 -8.60
N ALA A 139 9.01 -0.07 -8.63
CA ALA A 139 8.79 -1.02 -9.71
C ALA A 139 8.70 -0.34 -11.10
N VAL A 140 9.60 -0.69 -12.02
CA VAL A 140 9.68 -0.09 -13.36
C VAL A 140 9.11 -1.01 -14.45
N GLY A 141 8.41 -0.42 -15.41
CA GLY A 141 7.92 -1.03 -16.65
C GLY A 141 6.64 -1.85 -16.50
N ASN A 142 6.47 -2.50 -15.35
CA ASN A 142 5.29 -3.27 -14.96
C ASN A 142 5.04 -3.13 -13.46
N CYS A 143 3.89 -3.61 -13.00
CA CYS A 143 3.54 -3.57 -11.58
C CYS A 143 3.92 -4.85 -10.85
N ASP A 144 4.36 -4.68 -9.62
CA ASP A 144 4.48 -5.72 -8.61
C ASP A 144 3.55 -5.43 -7.42
N TYR A 145 3.59 -6.31 -6.42
CA TYR A 145 2.60 -6.33 -5.35
C TYR A 145 3.22 -6.72 -4.01
N LEU A 146 2.72 -6.06 -2.96
CA LEU A 146 2.94 -6.44 -1.57
C LEU A 146 1.62 -6.83 -0.91
N ILE A 147 1.54 -8.03 -0.35
CA ILE A 147 0.28 -8.66 0.03
C ILE A 147 0.32 -9.21 1.46
N GLN A 148 -0.77 -9.04 2.21
CA GLN A 148 -1.04 -9.80 3.43
C GLN A 148 -2.51 -10.24 3.49
N MET A 149 -2.76 -11.38 4.13
CA MET A 149 -4.10 -11.93 4.36
C MET A 149 -4.43 -11.86 5.86
N PHE A 150 -5.68 -11.57 6.19
CA PHE A 150 -6.16 -11.54 7.56
C PHE A 150 -7.59 -12.10 7.65
N SER A 151 -7.95 -12.61 8.83
CA SER A 151 -9.28 -13.13 9.10
C SER A 151 -10.28 -12.00 9.32
N THR A 152 -11.49 -12.18 8.80
CA THR A 152 -12.59 -11.23 8.90
C THR A 152 -13.89 -11.96 9.24
N ILE A 153 -14.92 -11.20 9.60
CA ILE A 153 -16.27 -11.69 9.86
C ILE A 153 -17.18 -11.03 8.84
N VAL A 154 -17.85 -11.83 8.03
CA VAL A 154 -18.78 -11.34 7.00
C VAL A 154 -19.82 -10.40 7.62
N GLY A 155 -19.98 -9.23 7.02
CA GLY A 155 -20.88 -8.16 7.48
C GLY A 155 -20.28 -7.21 8.52
N GLN A 156 -19.14 -7.54 9.15
CA GLN A 156 -18.46 -6.59 10.04
C GLN A 156 -17.71 -5.52 9.25
N THR A 157 -17.58 -4.35 9.88
CA THR A 157 -16.84 -3.21 9.36
C THR A 157 -15.46 -3.09 9.99
N TYR A 158 -14.51 -2.68 9.16
CA TYR A 158 -13.09 -2.56 9.50
C TYR A 158 -12.60 -1.18 9.09
N THR A 159 -11.76 -0.58 9.93
CA THR A 159 -10.97 0.60 9.57
C THR A 159 -9.63 0.12 9.02
N ILE A 160 -9.29 0.59 7.83
CA ILE A 160 -7.98 0.39 7.23
C ILE A 160 -7.29 1.72 7.10
N SER A 161 -6.02 1.79 7.49
CA SER A 161 -5.18 2.95 7.24
C SER A 161 -3.76 2.55 6.87
N TYR A 162 -3.04 3.49 6.27
CA TYR A 162 -1.62 3.38 5.96
C TYR A 162 -1.06 4.78 5.72
N TRP A 163 0.26 4.91 5.81
CA TRP A 163 0.98 6.11 5.43
C TRP A 163 1.75 5.88 4.14
N LEU A 164 1.60 6.80 3.20
CA LEU A 164 2.28 6.76 1.91
C LEU A 164 3.05 8.06 1.68
N TYR A 165 4.28 7.93 1.22
CA TYR A 165 5.13 9.00 0.74
C TYR A 165 5.50 8.70 -0.72
N ASN A 166 5.40 9.71 -1.58
CA ASN A 166 5.79 9.61 -2.99
C ASN A 166 6.62 10.82 -3.40
N ARG A 167 7.71 10.60 -4.12
CA ARG A 167 8.39 11.61 -4.92
C ARG A 167 8.65 11.06 -6.32
N ASP A 168 8.17 11.80 -7.30
CA ASP A 168 8.32 11.52 -8.72
C ASP A 168 8.89 12.79 -9.38
N THR A 169 9.85 12.63 -10.30
CA THR A 169 10.37 13.76 -11.09
C THR A 169 10.00 13.69 -12.56
N VAL A 170 9.35 12.59 -13.01
CA VAL A 170 9.23 12.25 -14.44
C VAL A 170 7.99 11.38 -14.79
N SER A 171 6.83 11.66 -14.21
CA SER A 171 5.52 11.61 -14.89
C SER A 171 4.89 10.26 -15.32
N ALA A 172 5.34 9.10 -14.84
CA ALA A 172 4.65 7.83 -15.09
C ALA A 172 4.59 6.92 -13.85
N SER A 173 3.77 7.35 -12.90
CA SER A 173 3.58 6.74 -11.59
C SER A 173 2.19 6.11 -11.44
N SER A 174 2.08 4.94 -10.84
CA SER A 174 0.79 4.32 -10.52
C SER A 174 0.87 3.51 -9.24
N VAL A 175 -0.03 3.82 -8.31
CA VAL A 175 -0.26 2.98 -7.13
C VAL A 175 -1.74 2.68 -7.00
N ASP A 176 -2.04 1.42 -6.74
CA ASP A 176 -3.33 1.02 -6.22
C ASP A 176 -3.17 0.47 -4.81
N VAL A 177 -4.03 0.93 -3.91
CA VAL A 177 -4.23 0.23 -2.63
C VAL A 177 -5.56 -0.48 -2.69
N ILE A 178 -5.47 -1.80 -2.64
CA ILE A 178 -6.55 -2.71 -2.95
C ILE A 178 -6.84 -3.52 -1.70
N ILE A 179 -8.11 -3.53 -1.30
CA ILE A 179 -8.63 -4.60 -0.46
C ILE A 179 -9.41 -5.55 -1.34
N SER A 180 -8.96 -6.78 -1.39
CA SER A 180 -9.54 -7.77 -2.29
C SER A 180 -9.80 -9.07 -1.58
N ILE A 181 -10.77 -9.79 -2.13
CA ILE A 181 -11.05 -11.18 -1.81
C ILE A 181 -10.52 -11.99 -2.98
N TYR A 182 -9.26 -12.44 -2.86
CA TYR A 182 -8.60 -13.36 -3.78
C TYR A 182 -8.32 -12.90 -5.23
N LYS A 183 -7.33 -13.56 -5.82
CA LYS A 183 -7.16 -13.74 -7.26
C LYS A 183 -7.12 -15.27 -7.43
N ASN A 184 -8.07 -15.84 -8.15
CA ASN A 184 -7.86 -17.15 -8.77
C ASN A 184 -7.24 -16.85 -10.14
#